data_AF-A0A936T703-F1
#
_entry.id   AF-A0A936T703-F1
#
_cell.length_a   1.000
_cell.length_b   1.000
_cell.length_c   1.000
_cell.angle_alpha   90.00
_cell.angle_beta   90.00
_cell.angle_gamma   90.00
#
_symmetry.space_group_name_H-M   'P 1'
#
loop_
_entity.id
_entity.type
_entity.pdbx_description
1 polymer ?
#
loop_
_entity_poly.entity_id
_entity_poly.type
_entity_poly.pdbx_seq_one_letter_code
_entity_poly.pdbx_strand_id
1 'polypeptide(L)'
;MRSGEREAVLEQARLHVRRHFSKHIGARFTFHDLDHTLAVTRTALEIGRAHRLSGTDLWVLEMAALFHDTGYAQAYAGHEGVSARLAAAFLKEQGVPAALVRRVVGLIQATRMGARPRSLLQRILRDADSAKAGQVDFEEHSERLKLEQQAVTARSVKRGEWARENLAYLEAHRFHTPYAERRFGAQKRMNLSLARRRVREGVLPAPRVQHDPFFDRDLSWLAFNDRVLQEASDPRVPLLERIKFLAIYSSNLDEFYRVRVASLRSLAKLGRRDRTALGVATEALIARINRTALQQQKQFGRLYRRTLLPALARHGIRLLRDDQLDPRQEAFARTFFTARVAPLLHTAEVRDGNALFIEDRKLYLVCRLRPAGKGKRRERLVLVNVPSDAVGRFLTLPAARGRTAVIFLDDVMRLGLQDHFAGHVLVDSYAIKLSRDAELYLEEEFGERVVDKVRRSLRKRSTGVPSRFLYDERMPAPVRKALRSLLGLKGPDLVAGGRYHNFSDLMGLPVEGHPALRDPERAPLPAPDPGRAVGSSTASRSTTCCCTSPTTTSVWWWTGCGRPRTTRRCGASPSRYTAWPSARRCARRSSRRFAPASRSPCSWRCRRASMSAPT
;
A
#
# COMPACT_ATOMS: atom_id res chain seq x y z
N MET A 1 -23.39 -26.58 -23.02
CA MET A 1 -22.27 -25.64 -22.85
C MET A 1 -21.18 -26.31 -22.02
N ARG A 2 -19.97 -26.44 -22.57
CA ARG A 2 -18.82 -27.09 -21.91
C ARG A 2 -18.20 -26.18 -20.85
N SER A 3 -17.38 -26.72 -19.95
CA SER A 3 -16.79 -25.93 -18.85
C SER A 3 -15.88 -24.79 -19.33
N GLY A 4 -15.11 -25.01 -20.40
CA GLY A 4 -14.24 -23.97 -20.97
C GLY A 4 -15.00 -22.82 -21.62
N GLU A 5 -16.11 -23.12 -22.30
CA GLU A 5 -17.02 -22.11 -22.88
C GLU A 5 -17.66 -21.24 -21.79
N ARG A 6 -18.07 -21.86 -20.68
CA ARG A 6 -18.60 -21.14 -19.51
C ARG A 6 -17.61 -20.15 -18.92
N GLU A 7 -16.35 -20.55 -18.73
CA GLU A 7 -15.33 -19.66 -18.15
C GLU A 7 -15.01 -18.48 -19.07
N ALA A 8 -14.95 -18.70 -20.39
CA ALA A 8 -14.72 -17.63 -21.36
C ALA A 8 -15.84 -16.57 -21.32
N VAL A 9 -17.11 -16.99 -21.33
CA VAL A 9 -18.26 -16.07 -21.22
C VAL A 9 -18.25 -15.33 -19.89
N LEU A 10 -17.85 -16.00 -18.80
CA LEU A 10 -17.75 -15.41 -17.47
C LEU A 10 -16.69 -14.30 -17.40
N GLU A 11 -15.51 -14.50 -17.99
CA GLU A 11 -14.50 -13.45 -18.11
C GLU A 11 -15.00 -12.24 -18.92
N GLN A 12 -15.69 -12.49 -20.03
CA GLN A 12 -16.29 -11.40 -20.82
C GLN A 12 -17.35 -10.63 -20.03
N ALA A 13 -18.18 -11.33 -19.24
CA ALA A 13 -19.17 -10.70 -18.37
C ALA A 13 -18.51 -9.80 -17.30
N ARG A 14 -17.45 -10.30 -16.64
CA ARG A 14 -16.69 -9.52 -15.63
C ARG A 14 -16.13 -8.23 -16.25
N LEU A 15 -15.59 -8.30 -17.47
CA LEU A 15 -15.09 -7.11 -18.19
C LEU A 15 -16.22 -6.18 -18.62
N HIS A 16 -17.32 -6.73 -19.13
CA HIS A 16 -18.49 -5.97 -19.58
C HIS A 16 -19.09 -5.16 -18.42
N VAL A 17 -19.35 -5.80 -17.28
CA VAL A 17 -19.88 -5.14 -16.07
C VAL A 17 -18.94 -4.05 -15.56
N ARG A 18 -17.63 -4.30 -15.49
CA ARG A 18 -16.65 -3.27 -15.09
C ARG A 18 -16.70 -2.03 -16.00
N ARG A 19 -16.80 -2.24 -17.31
CA ARG A 19 -16.93 -1.15 -18.29
C ARG A 19 -18.27 -0.43 -18.15
N HIS A 20 -19.36 -1.16 -17.94
CA HIS A 20 -20.70 -0.61 -17.74
C HIS A 20 -20.74 0.34 -16.55
N PHE A 21 -20.25 -0.10 -15.39
CA PHE A 21 -20.17 0.73 -14.18
C PHE A 21 -19.29 1.96 -14.41
N SER A 22 -18.10 1.79 -15.00
CA SER A 22 -17.19 2.91 -15.27
C SER A 22 -17.76 3.97 -16.22
N LYS A 23 -18.69 3.59 -17.11
CA LYS A 23 -19.26 4.51 -18.12
C LYS A 23 -20.58 5.15 -17.66
N HIS A 24 -21.41 4.41 -16.93
CA HIS A 24 -22.80 4.77 -16.71
C HIS A 24 -23.18 5.03 -15.26
N ILE A 25 -22.36 4.60 -14.29
CA ILE A 25 -22.58 4.86 -12.87
C ILE A 25 -21.73 6.07 -12.44
N GLY A 26 -22.39 7.21 -12.23
CA GLY A 26 -21.74 8.47 -11.85
C GLY A 26 -21.44 8.58 -10.35
N ALA A 27 -20.71 9.63 -9.95
CA ALA A 27 -20.24 9.86 -8.58
C ALA A 27 -21.35 9.97 -7.50
N ARG A 28 -22.61 10.14 -7.91
CA ARG A 28 -23.79 10.16 -7.04
C ARG A 28 -24.17 8.78 -6.46
N PHE A 29 -23.70 7.70 -7.07
CA PHE A 29 -23.90 6.34 -6.56
C PHE A 29 -22.81 5.98 -5.56
N THR A 30 -23.02 6.37 -4.31
CA THR A 30 -22.05 6.14 -3.22
C THR A 30 -22.18 4.77 -2.59
N PHE A 31 -23.22 3.98 -2.86
CA PHE A 31 -23.41 2.64 -2.30
C PHE A 31 -23.47 1.57 -3.40
N HIS A 32 -24.33 1.73 -4.41
CA HIS A 32 -24.48 0.76 -5.51
C HIS A 32 -23.41 1.02 -6.60
N ASP A 33 -22.16 0.80 -6.22
CA ASP A 33 -20.99 0.92 -7.09
C ASP A 33 -20.43 -0.46 -7.50
N LEU A 34 -19.38 -0.44 -8.33
CA LEU A 34 -18.72 -1.66 -8.79
C LEU A 34 -18.15 -2.50 -7.63
N ASP A 35 -17.67 -1.85 -6.57
CA ASP A 35 -17.07 -2.55 -5.43
C ASP A 35 -18.15 -3.31 -4.64
N HIS A 36 -19.34 -2.73 -4.48
CA HIS A 36 -20.51 -3.40 -3.92
C HIS A 36 -20.91 -4.63 -4.75
N THR A 37 -21.10 -4.49 -6.06
CA THR A 37 -21.48 -5.60 -6.95
C THR A 37 -20.45 -6.73 -6.91
N LEU A 38 -19.15 -6.40 -6.91
CA LEU A 38 -18.08 -7.41 -6.79
C LEU A 38 -18.04 -8.05 -5.40
N ALA A 39 -18.40 -7.33 -4.33
CA ALA A 39 -18.52 -7.89 -2.99
C ALA A 39 -19.67 -8.90 -2.91
N VAL A 40 -20.86 -8.54 -3.40
CA VAL A 40 -22.02 -9.44 -3.50
C VAL A 40 -21.66 -10.70 -4.29
N THR A 41 -20.96 -10.54 -5.42
CA THR A 41 -20.51 -11.67 -6.25
C THR A 41 -19.59 -12.62 -5.46
N ARG A 42 -18.60 -12.08 -4.73
CA ARG A 42 -17.70 -12.90 -3.90
C ARG A 42 -18.46 -13.63 -2.79
N THR A 43 -19.37 -12.95 -2.11
CA THR A 43 -20.18 -13.53 -1.03
C THR A 43 -21.14 -14.59 -1.55
N ALA A 44 -21.78 -14.36 -2.70
CA ALA A 44 -22.65 -15.35 -3.33
C ALA A 44 -21.90 -16.64 -3.67
N LEU A 45 -20.70 -16.53 -4.24
CA LEU A 45 -19.84 -17.68 -4.53
C LEU A 45 -19.35 -18.40 -3.27
N GLU A 46 -19.04 -17.67 -2.20
CA GLU A 46 -18.66 -18.24 -0.90
C GLU A 46 -19.79 -19.10 -0.32
N ILE A 47 -21.00 -18.53 -0.24
CA ILE A 47 -22.18 -19.24 0.24
C ILE A 47 -22.51 -20.43 -0.69
N GLY A 48 -22.44 -20.23 -2.00
CA GLY A 48 -22.69 -21.28 -3.00
C GLY A 48 -21.74 -22.47 -2.88
N ARG A 49 -20.45 -22.22 -2.66
CA ARG A 49 -19.45 -23.28 -2.43
C ARG A 49 -19.70 -24.01 -1.12
N ALA A 50 -20.09 -23.30 -0.06
CA ALA A 50 -20.43 -23.92 1.22
C ALA A 50 -21.66 -24.85 1.11
N HIS A 51 -22.58 -24.55 0.19
CA HIS A 51 -23.72 -25.41 -0.17
C HIS A 51 -23.41 -26.45 -1.24
N ARG A 52 -22.14 -26.60 -1.65
CA ARG A 52 -21.68 -27.58 -2.66
C ARG A 52 -22.44 -27.49 -3.99
N LEU A 53 -22.76 -26.27 -4.44
CA LEU A 53 -23.41 -26.05 -5.72
C LEU A 53 -22.58 -26.61 -6.90
N SER A 54 -23.26 -27.08 -7.93
CA SER A 54 -22.62 -27.57 -9.15
C SER A 54 -21.88 -26.44 -9.88
N GLY A 55 -20.91 -26.78 -10.75
CA GLY A 55 -20.19 -25.79 -11.54
C GLY A 55 -21.11 -24.93 -12.43
N THR A 56 -22.21 -25.51 -12.92
CA THR A 56 -23.23 -24.77 -13.69
C THR A 56 -24.03 -23.81 -12.81
N ASP A 57 -24.38 -24.23 -11.58
CA ASP A 57 -25.15 -23.38 -10.67
C ASP A 57 -24.33 -22.24 -10.09
N LEU A 58 -23.05 -22.49 -9.79
CA LEU A 58 -22.09 -21.44 -9.42
C LEU A 58 -21.93 -20.43 -10.55
N TRP A 59 -21.84 -20.89 -11.79
CA TRP A 59 -21.77 -20.01 -12.96
C TRP A 59 -23.04 -19.16 -13.12
N VAL A 60 -24.23 -19.75 -13.00
CA VAL A 60 -25.51 -19.03 -13.07
C VAL A 60 -25.61 -18.00 -11.93
N LEU A 61 -25.18 -18.37 -10.73
CA LEU A 61 -25.16 -17.50 -9.56
C LEU A 61 -24.21 -16.32 -9.74
N GLU A 62 -23.01 -16.57 -10.28
CA GLU A 62 -22.03 -15.52 -10.54
C GLU A 62 -22.50 -14.54 -11.61
N MET A 63 -23.08 -15.04 -12.71
CA MET A 63 -23.73 -14.21 -13.72
C MET A 63 -24.79 -13.30 -13.12
N ALA A 64 -25.69 -13.85 -12.31
CA ALA A 64 -26.76 -13.07 -11.70
C ALA A 64 -26.20 -12.01 -10.74
N ALA A 65 -25.22 -12.37 -9.91
CA ALA A 65 -24.60 -11.44 -8.96
C ALA A 65 -23.80 -10.34 -9.67
N LEU A 66 -23.14 -10.62 -10.80
CA LEU A 66 -22.42 -9.59 -11.57
C LEU A 66 -23.35 -8.56 -12.18
N PHE A 67 -24.55 -8.96 -12.61
CA PHE A 67 -25.47 -8.08 -13.32
C PHE A 67 -26.54 -7.42 -12.44
N HIS A 68 -26.78 -7.89 -11.21
CA HIS A 68 -27.97 -7.50 -10.43
C HIS A 68 -28.16 -5.98 -10.25
N ASP A 69 -27.08 -5.21 -10.14
CA ASP A 69 -27.08 -3.75 -9.96
C ASP A 69 -26.86 -2.94 -11.25
N THR A 70 -26.60 -3.60 -12.39
CA THR A 70 -26.29 -2.88 -13.64
C THR A 70 -27.40 -1.94 -14.12
N GLY A 71 -28.64 -2.21 -13.72
CA GLY A 71 -29.82 -1.41 -14.01
C GLY A 71 -29.86 -0.04 -13.34
N TYR A 72 -29.08 0.20 -12.27
CA TYR A 72 -29.02 1.50 -11.58
C TYR A 72 -28.55 2.64 -12.50
N ALA A 73 -27.85 2.31 -13.58
CA ALA A 73 -27.47 3.24 -14.64
C ALA A 73 -28.68 3.90 -15.33
N GLN A 74 -29.84 3.26 -15.34
CA GLN A 74 -31.03 3.72 -16.08
C GLN A 74 -32.23 3.99 -15.17
N ALA A 75 -32.43 3.20 -14.12
CA ALA A 75 -33.55 3.37 -13.21
C ALA A 75 -33.12 3.05 -11.78
N TYR A 76 -33.53 3.89 -10.81
CA TYR A 76 -33.30 3.61 -9.39
C TYR A 76 -34.34 2.63 -8.83
N ALA A 77 -35.62 2.95 -9.03
CA ALA A 77 -36.73 2.04 -8.73
C ALA A 77 -36.91 1.04 -9.88
N GLY A 78 -37.05 -0.25 -9.55
CA GLY A 78 -37.23 -1.33 -10.53
C GLY A 78 -35.97 -1.65 -11.35
N HIS A 79 -34.78 -1.27 -10.85
CA HIS A 79 -33.50 -1.51 -11.50
C HIS A 79 -33.28 -3.01 -11.81
N GLU A 80 -33.83 -3.92 -11.02
CA GLU A 80 -33.70 -5.37 -11.21
C GLU A 80 -34.30 -5.81 -12.57
N GLY A 81 -35.37 -5.16 -13.02
CA GLY A 81 -35.96 -5.40 -14.33
C GLY A 81 -35.06 -4.94 -15.48
N VAL A 82 -34.36 -3.82 -15.28
CA VAL A 82 -33.36 -3.31 -16.24
C VAL A 82 -32.13 -4.23 -16.24
N SER A 83 -31.59 -4.55 -15.07
CA SER A 83 -30.48 -5.48 -14.88
C SER A 83 -30.74 -6.83 -15.54
N ALA A 84 -31.94 -7.37 -15.38
CA ALA A 84 -32.35 -8.62 -16.03
C ALA A 84 -32.36 -8.50 -17.57
N ARG A 85 -32.83 -7.38 -18.13
CA ARG A 85 -32.79 -7.14 -19.58
C ARG A 85 -31.36 -7.01 -20.10
N LEU A 86 -30.50 -6.27 -19.40
CA LEU A 86 -29.08 -6.12 -19.75
C LEU A 86 -28.35 -7.46 -19.72
N ALA A 87 -28.54 -8.25 -18.65
CA ALA A 87 -27.98 -9.59 -18.55
C ALA A 87 -28.48 -10.50 -19.66
N ALA A 88 -29.79 -10.47 -19.97
CA ALA A 88 -30.36 -11.29 -21.04
C ALA A 88 -29.81 -10.92 -22.42
N ALA A 89 -29.67 -9.63 -22.72
CA ALA A 89 -29.10 -9.15 -23.97
C ALA A 89 -27.65 -9.61 -24.13
N PHE A 90 -26.82 -9.39 -23.11
CA PHE A 90 -25.42 -9.82 -23.09
C PHE A 90 -25.30 -11.34 -23.28
N LEU A 91 -26.05 -12.13 -22.51
CA LEU A 91 -25.94 -13.59 -22.56
C LEU A 91 -26.44 -14.17 -23.90
N LYS A 92 -27.46 -13.57 -24.53
CA LYS A 92 -27.91 -13.96 -25.87
C LYS A 92 -26.84 -13.67 -26.92
N GLU A 93 -26.20 -12.51 -26.85
CA GLU A 93 -25.09 -12.13 -27.74
C GLU A 93 -23.90 -13.10 -27.61
N GLN A 94 -23.63 -13.58 -26.39
CA GLN A 94 -22.59 -14.59 -26.13
C GLN A 94 -23.02 -16.03 -26.49
N GLY A 95 -24.17 -16.24 -27.13
CA GLY A 95 -24.65 -17.56 -27.56
C GLY A 95 -25.05 -18.50 -26.40
N VAL A 96 -25.37 -17.96 -25.22
CA VAL A 96 -25.75 -18.77 -24.05
C VAL A 96 -27.15 -19.37 -24.26
N PRO A 97 -27.36 -20.68 -23.98
CA PRO A 97 -28.67 -21.32 -24.11
C PRO A 97 -29.78 -20.62 -23.35
N ALA A 98 -30.95 -20.46 -23.98
CA ALA A 98 -32.10 -19.73 -23.42
C ALA A 98 -32.54 -20.23 -22.03
N ALA A 99 -32.38 -21.53 -21.75
CA ALA A 99 -32.66 -22.10 -20.43
C ALA A 99 -31.77 -21.50 -19.33
N LEU A 100 -30.47 -21.30 -19.58
CA LEU A 100 -29.55 -20.68 -18.62
C LEU A 100 -29.81 -19.18 -18.49
N VAL A 101 -30.12 -18.49 -19.60
CA VAL A 101 -30.51 -17.07 -19.57
C VAL A 101 -31.72 -16.84 -18.67
N ARG A 102 -32.78 -17.67 -18.81
CA ARG A 102 -33.97 -17.60 -17.93
C ARG A 102 -33.62 -17.78 -16.46
N ARG A 103 -32.68 -18.67 -16.13
CA ARG A 103 -32.23 -18.89 -14.76
C ARG A 103 -31.50 -17.68 -14.19
N VAL A 104 -30.60 -17.05 -14.95
CA VAL A 104 -29.90 -15.82 -14.54
C VAL A 104 -30.89 -14.68 -14.32
N VAL A 105 -31.79 -14.45 -15.27
CA VAL A 105 -32.85 -13.43 -15.19
C VAL A 105 -33.73 -13.64 -13.96
N GLY A 106 -34.18 -14.87 -13.72
CA GLY A 106 -35.02 -15.21 -12.57
C GLY A 106 -34.31 -15.06 -11.21
N LEU A 107 -32.98 -15.12 -11.17
CA LEU A 107 -32.20 -14.81 -9.97
C LEU A 107 -32.10 -13.30 -9.73
N ILE A 108 -31.80 -12.52 -10.76
CA ILE A 108 -31.75 -11.05 -10.67
C ILE A 108 -33.12 -10.52 -10.24
N GLN A 109 -34.21 -10.99 -10.84
CA GLN A 109 -35.56 -10.56 -10.44
C GLN A 109 -35.90 -10.92 -8.99
N ALA A 110 -35.28 -11.96 -8.44
CA ALA A 110 -35.49 -12.37 -7.06
C ALA A 110 -34.77 -11.47 -6.05
N THR A 111 -33.88 -10.56 -6.46
CA THR A 111 -33.25 -9.57 -5.55
C THR A 111 -34.18 -8.42 -5.19
N ARG A 112 -35.30 -8.24 -5.94
CA ARG A 112 -36.28 -7.19 -5.71
C ARG A 112 -36.74 -7.12 -4.26
N MET A 113 -36.83 -5.89 -3.74
CA MET A 113 -37.39 -5.64 -2.41
C MET A 113 -38.77 -6.29 -2.25
N GLY A 114 -38.95 -7.07 -1.18
CA GLY A 114 -40.18 -7.82 -0.87
C GLY A 114 -40.32 -9.17 -1.57
N ALA A 115 -39.43 -9.55 -2.50
CA ALA A 115 -39.47 -10.87 -3.12
C ALA A 115 -39.17 -11.99 -2.11
N ARG A 116 -39.95 -13.08 -2.16
CA ARG A 116 -39.71 -14.28 -1.34
C ARG A 116 -38.89 -15.29 -2.14
N PRO A 117 -37.64 -15.61 -1.74
CA PRO A 117 -36.81 -16.56 -2.48
C PRO A 117 -37.38 -17.97 -2.37
N ARG A 118 -37.65 -18.62 -3.51
CA ARG A 118 -38.24 -19.96 -3.61
C ARG A 118 -37.17 -21.05 -3.80
N SER A 119 -36.10 -20.75 -4.52
CA SER A 119 -35.01 -21.71 -4.77
C SER A 119 -33.79 -21.48 -3.87
N LEU A 120 -32.92 -22.49 -3.75
CA LEU A 120 -31.66 -22.34 -3.02
C LEU A 120 -30.78 -21.22 -3.61
N LEU A 121 -30.65 -21.12 -4.92
CA LEU A 121 -29.85 -20.07 -5.57
C LEU A 121 -30.43 -18.66 -5.30
N GLN A 122 -31.76 -18.52 -5.27
CA GLN A 122 -32.41 -17.25 -4.90
C GLN A 122 -32.13 -16.89 -3.45
N ARG A 123 -32.20 -17.85 -2.53
CA ARG A 123 -31.85 -17.64 -1.11
C ARG A 123 -30.40 -17.20 -0.94
N ILE A 124 -29.48 -17.83 -1.69
CA ILE A 124 -28.05 -17.50 -1.65
C ILE A 124 -27.79 -16.08 -2.17
N LEU A 125 -28.36 -15.72 -3.32
CA LEU A 125 -28.14 -14.39 -3.89
C LEU A 125 -28.74 -13.31 -2.99
N ARG A 126 -29.92 -13.55 -2.42
CA ARG A 126 -30.53 -12.65 -1.42
C ARG A 126 -29.66 -12.46 -0.20
N ASP A 127 -29.14 -13.55 0.37
CA ASP A 127 -28.24 -13.47 1.53
C ASP A 127 -26.93 -12.72 1.23
N ALA A 128 -26.42 -12.85 0.00
CA ALA A 128 -25.21 -12.17 -0.43
C ALA A 128 -25.42 -10.66 -0.62
N ASP A 129 -26.52 -10.28 -1.27
CA ASP A 129 -26.91 -8.90 -1.51
C ASP A 129 -27.20 -8.16 -0.18
N SER A 130 -27.87 -8.83 0.75
CA SER A 130 -28.21 -8.28 2.06
C SER A 130 -27.18 -8.54 3.16
N ALA A 131 -26.01 -9.12 2.83
CA ALA A 131 -24.99 -9.53 3.80
C ALA A 131 -24.54 -8.40 4.74
N LYS A 132 -24.59 -7.15 4.27
CA LYS A 132 -24.31 -5.92 5.05
C LYS A 132 -25.05 -5.86 6.38
N ALA A 133 -26.25 -6.44 6.47
CA ALA A 133 -27.04 -6.49 7.71
C ALA A 133 -26.28 -7.15 8.87
N GLY A 134 -25.39 -8.11 8.58
CA GLY A 134 -24.55 -8.79 9.55
C GLY A 134 -23.06 -8.53 9.38
N GLN A 135 -22.67 -7.36 8.87
CA GLN A 135 -21.29 -6.89 8.86
C GLN A 135 -21.06 -5.85 9.97
N VAL A 136 -19.80 -5.69 10.40
CA VAL A 136 -19.41 -4.75 11.47
C VAL A 136 -19.54 -3.29 11.05
N ASP A 137 -19.43 -3.03 9.75
CA ASP A 137 -19.49 -1.74 9.08
C ASP A 137 -20.88 -1.46 8.49
N PHE A 138 -21.93 -2.09 9.03
CA PHE A 138 -23.33 -1.86 8.63
C PHE A 138 -23.69 -0.37 8.62
N GLU A 139 -23.22 0.37 9.62
CA GLU A 139 -23.48 1.81 9.74
C GLU A 139 -22.87 2.61 8.59
N GLU A 140 -21.62 2.32 8.23
CA GLU A 140 -20.94 2.99 7.12
C GLU A 140 -21.66 2.73 5.80
N HIS A 141 -22.04 1.48 5.55
CA HIS A 141 -22.85 1.09 4.40
C HIS A 141 -24.21 1.79 4.40
N SER A 142 -24.84 1.95 5.57
CA SER A 142 -26.11 2.64 5.71
C SER A 142 -25.98 4.15 5.41
N GLU A 143 -24.95 4.83 5.92
CA GLU A 143 -24.73 6.25 5.60
C GLU A 143 -24.38 6.45 4.12
N ARG A 144 -23.61 5.55 3.51
CA ARG A 144 -23.37 5.56 2.04
C ARG A 144 -24.67 5.41 1.25
N LEU A 145 -25.58 4.54 1.68
CA LEU A 145 -26.88 4.35 1.04
C LEU A 145 -27.77 5.59 1.20
N LYS A 146 -27.74 6.23 2.37
CA LYS A 146 -28.48 7.47 2.64
C LYS A 146 -28.01 8.61 1.75
N LEU A 147 -26.70 8.82 1.64
CA LEU A 147 -26.12 9.85 0.77
C LEU A 147 -26.52 9.63 -0.69
N GLU A 148 -26.47 8.38 -1.14
CA GLU A 148 -26.92 8.02 -2.48
C GLU A 148 -28.41 8.31 -2.68
N GLN A 149 -29.28 7.88 -1.75
CA GLN A 149 -30.72 8.14 -1.83
C GLN A 149 -31.01 9.64 -1.87
N GLN A 150 -30.32 10.44 -1.05
CA GLN A 150 -30.45 11.90 -1.07
C GLN A 150 -30.01 12.49 -2.41
N ALA A 151 -28.91 12.00 -2.97
CA ALA A 151 -28.37 12.47 -4.25
C ALA A 151 -29.22 12.06 -5.46
N VAL A 152 -29.90 10.90 -5.40
CA VAL A 152 -30.65 10.34 -6.54
C VAL A 152 -32.14 10.69 -6.49
N THR A 153 -32.75 10.70 -5.30
CA THR A 153 -34.20 10.93 -5.13
C THR A 153 -34.55 12.39 -4.77
N ALA A 154 -33.54 13.24 -4.53
CA ALA A 154 -33.69 14.62 -4.04
C ALA A 154 -34.52 14.74 -2.73
N ARG A 155 -34.73 13.63 -2.01
CA ARG A 155 -35.46 13.61 -0.74
C ARG A 155 -34.52 13.85 0.43
N SER A 156 -34.74 14.90 1.20
CA SER A 156 -34.05 15.09 2.47
C SER A 156 -34.61 14.13 3.52
N VAL A 157 -33.75 13.34 4.16
CA VAL A 157 -34.17 12.44 5.26
C VAL A 157 -34.27 13.26 6.55
N LYS A 158 -35.43 13.29 7.20
CA LYS A 158 -35.64 14.07 8.43
C LYS A 158 -34.83 13.49 9.60
N ARG A 159 -34.53 14.32 10.60
CA ARG A 159 -33.77 13.93 11.79
C ARG A 159 -34.45 12.75 12.48
N GLY A 160 -33.73 11.63 12.63
CA GLY A 160 -34.23 10.41 13.28
C GLY A 160 -35.16 9.52 12.42
N GLU A 161 -35.51 9.91 11.19
CA GLU A 161 -36.24 9.06 10.23
C GLU A 161 -35.35 7.90 9.77
N TRP A 162 -34.11 8.18 9.38
CA TRP A 162 -33.14 7.16 8.95
C TRP A 162 -32.87 6.06 9.98
N ALA A 163 -32.76 6.44 11.26
CA ALA A 163 -32.52 5.48 12.33
C ALA A 163 -33.69 4.50 12.50
N ARG A 164 -34.93 4.99 12.31
CA ARG A 164 -36.13 4.15 12.34
C ARG A 164 -36.21 3.24 11.12
N GLU A 165 -35.84 3.73 9.94
CA GLU A 165 -35.77 2.91 8.73
C GLU A 165 -34.71 1.79 8.85
N ASN A 166 -33.52 2.10 9.36
CA ASN A 166 -32.48 1.10 9.63
C ASN A 166 -32.94 0.04 10.63
N LEU A 167 -33.62 0.47 11.71
CA LEU A 167 -34.18 -0.46 12.68
C LEU A 167 -35.22 -1.37 12.02
N ALA A 168 -36.19 -0.78 11.30
CA ALA A 168 -37.22 -1.53 10.60
C ALA A 168 -36.63 -2.52 9.58
N TYR A 169 -35.58 -2.11 8.85
CA TYR A 169 -34.84 -2.98 7.94
C TYR A 169 -34.22 -4.17 8.68
N LEU A 170 -33.48 -3.95 9.76
CA LEU A 170 -32.81 -5.02 10.51
C LEU A 170 -33.81 -5.98 11.19
N GLU A 171 -34.97 -5.48 11.62
CA GLU A 171 -36.05 -6.26 12.21
C GLU A 171 -36.78 -7.13 11.17
N ALA A 172 -37.05 -6.58 9.99
CA ALA A 172 -37.68 -7.31 8.90
C ALA A 172 -36.72 -8.31 8.21
N HIS A 173 -35.43 -7.98 8.14
CA HIS A 173 -34.41 -8.79 7.47
C HIS A 173 -34.27 -10.17 8.12
N ARG A 174 -34.06 -11.22 7.33
CA ARG A 174 -33.69 -12.57 7.80
C ARG A 174 -32.71 -13.19 6.81
N PHE A 175 -31.73 -13.94 7.30
CA PHE A 175 -30.90 -14.77 6.43
C PHE A 175 -31.68 -16.02 6.06
N HIS A 176 -31.61 -16.40 4.79
CA HIS A 176 -32.40 -17.47 4.19
C HIS A 176 -31.66 -18.81 4.15
N THR A 177 -30.34 -18.80 4.24
CA THR A 177 -29.49 -20.00 4.28
C THR A 177 -28.90 -20.23 5.67
N PRO A 178 -28.75 -21.50 6.11
CA PRO A 178 -28.08 -21.83 7.37
C PRO A 178 -26.63 -21.32 7.42
N TYR A 179 -25.94 -21.27 6.29
CA TYR A 179 -24.58 -20.76 6.21
C TYR A 179 -24.53 -19.25 6.50
N ALA A 180 -25.38 -18.45 5.86
CA ALA A 180 -25.45 -17.02 6.09
C ALA A 180 -25.86 -16.69 7.54
N GLU A 181 -26.82 -17.42 8.11
CA GLU A 181 -27.21 -17.24 9.52
C GLU A 181 -26.04 -17.51 10.47
N ARG A 182 -25.27 -18.61 10.27
CA ARG A 182 -24.07 -18.87 11.07
C ARG A 182 -22.99 -17.81 10.89
N ARG A 183 -22.82 -17.30 9.67
CA ARG A 183 -21.73 -16.39 9.30
C ARG A 183 -21.99 -14.93 9.71
N PHE A 184 -23.24 -14.48 9.64
CA PHE A 184 -23.63 -13.08 9.76
C PHE A 184 -24.65 -12.82 10.87
N GLY A 185 -25.37 -13.86 11.33
CA GLY A 185 -26.47 -13.71 12.29
C GLY A 185 -26.05 -13.13 13.64
N ALA A 186 -24.91 -13.53 14.17
CA ALA A 186 -24.39 -12.99 15.45
C ALA A 186 -24.13 -11.48 15.36
N GLN A 187 -23.48 -11.02 14.29
CA GLN A 187 -23.22 -9.60 14.07
C GLN A 187 -24.51 -8.82 13.80
N LYS A 188 -25.44 -9.40 13.04
CA LYS A 188 -26.75 -8.78 12.80
C LYS A 188 -27.50 -8.53 14.11
N ARG A 189 -27.46 -9.47 15.07
CA ARG A 189 -28.08 -9.28 16.39
C ARG A 189 -27.45 -8.12 17.16
N MET A 190 -26.13 -7.93 17.05
CA MET A 190 -25.45 -6.77 17.63
C MET A 190 -25.88 -5.47 16.93
N ASN A 191 -25.90 -5.44 15.60
CA ASN A 191 -26.36 -4.30 14.81
C ASN A 191 -27.82 -3.92 15.15
N LEU A 192 -28.69 -4.92 15.32
CA LEU A 192 -30.08 -4.72 15.72
C LEU A 192 -30.18 -4.13 17.13
N SER A 193 -29.38 -4.61 18.09
CA SER A 193 -29.34 -4.04 19.44
C SER A 193 -28.90 -2.58 19.42
N LEU A 194 -27.87 -2.25 18.64
CA LEU A 194 -27.39 -0.88 18.46
C LEU A 194 -28.45 0.01 17.78
N ALA A 195 -29.14 -0.48 16.75
CA ALA A 195 -30.22 0.25 16.07
C ALA A 195 -31.40 0.53 17.02
N ARG A 196 -31.83 -0.47 17.82
CA ARG A 196 -32.88 -0.30 18.84
C ARG A 196 -32.50 0.74 19.88
N ARG A 197 -31.26 0.69 20.36
CA ARG A 197 -30.73 1.68 21.30
C ARG A 197 -30.79 3.09 20.71
N ARG A 198 -30.43 3.24 19.44
CA ARG A 198 -30.38 4.53 18.74
C ARG A 198 -31.74 5.16 18.48
N VAL A 199 -32.76 4.34 18.22
CA VAL A 199 -34.15 4.82 18.10
C VAL A 199 -34.70 5.25 19.47
N ARG A 200 -34.42 4.49 20.54
CA ARG A 200 -34.86 4.82 21.91
C ARG A 200 -34.21 6.08 22.47
N GLU A 201 -32.90 6.24 22.29
CA GLU A 201 -32.13 7.32 22.91
C GLU A 201 -32.20 8.64 22.13
N GLY A 202 -33.03 8.74 21.08
CA GLY A 202 -33.36 10.01 20.43
C GLY A 202 -32.14 10.79 19.98
N VAL A 203 -31.46 10.31 18.93
CA VAL A 203 -30.15 10.81 18.47
C VAL A 203 -29.06 10.54 19.52
N LEU A 204 -28.59 9.29 19.56
CA LEU A 204 -27.15 9.13 19.74
C LEU A 204 -26.49 9.96 18.63
N PRO A 205 -25.57 10.90 18.95
CA PRO A 205 -24.81 11.59 17.90
C PRO A 205 -24.28 10.52 16.97
N ALA A 206 -24.57 10.65 15.67
CA ALA A 206 -24.24 9.66 14.63
C ALA A 206 -22.90 9.06 14.97
N PRO A 207 -22.85 7.72 15.25
CA PRO A 207 -22.06 7.20 16.37
C PRO A 207 -20.79 7.96 16.29
N ARG A 208 -20.57 8.97 17.20
CA ARG A 208 -19.46 9.95 17.00
C ARG A 208 -18.39 9.06 16.50
N VAL A 209 -17.94 9.22 15.24
CA VAL A 209 -16.85 8.39 14.77
C VAL A 209 -15.94 8.57 15.95
N GLN A 210 -15.67 7.49 16.67
CA GLN A 210 -14.50 7.55 17.48
C GLN A 210 -13.48 7.59 16.33
N HIS A 211 -13.26 8.77 15.70
CA HIS A 211 -12.23 9.69 16.14
C HIS A 211 -11.95 9.34 17.59
N ASP A 212 -11.36 8.16 17.75
CA ASP A 212 -10.10 8.06 18.38
C ASP A 212 -9.47 9.43 18.17
N PRO A 213 -9.42 10.26 19.22
CA PRO A 213 -8.91 11.62 19.08
C PRO A 213 -7.48 11.59 18.54
N PHE A 214 -6.90 10.39 18.48
CA PHE A 214 -5.65 10.02 17.88
C PHE A 214 -5.87 9.45 16.48
N PHE A 215 -5.06 9.94 15.54
CA PHE A 215 -4.92 9.30 14.24
C PHE A 215 -4.30 7.91 14.43
N ASP A 216 -4.71 6.96 13.59
CA ASP A 216 -3.99 5.69 13.48
C ASP A 216 -2.52 5.99 13.14
N ARG A 217 -1.61 5.51 13.99
CA ARG A 217 -0.17 5.78 13.89
C ARG A 217 0.40 5.41 12.52
N ASP A 218 0.00 4.26 11.99
CA ASP A 218 0.57 3.71 10.76
C ASP A 218 0.05 4.47 9.53
N LEU A 219 -1.22 4.88 9.55
CA LEU A 219 -1.77 5.78 8.54
C LEU A 219 -1.21 7.20 8.66
N SER A 220 -0.98 7.70 9.88
CA SER A 220 -0.30 8.98 10.11
C SER A 220 1.14 8.95 9.62
N TRP A 221 1.84 7.82 9.75
CA TRP A 221 3.17 7.64 9.20
C TRP A 221 3.16 7.67 7.68
N LEU A 222 2.18 7.03 7.03
CA LEU A 222 2.01 7.12 5.57
C LEU A 222 1.69 8.54 5.11
N ALA A 223 0.92 9.31 5.91
CA ALA A 223 0.67 10.72 5.63
C ALA A 223 1.94 11.58 5.80
N PHE A 224 2.79 11.27 6.77
CA PHE A 224 4.12 11.86 6.87
C PHE A 224 4.96 11.55 5.64
N ASN A 225 5.02 10.29 5.20
CA ASN A 225 5.78 9.93 4.01
C ASN A 225 5.18 10.58 2.74
N ASP A 226 3.87 10.83 2.70
CA ASP A 226 3.24 11.63 1.65
C ASP A 226 3.76 13.07 1.62
N ARG A 227 4.06 13.68 2.78
CA ARG A 227 4.71 15.00 2.83
C ARG A 227 6.08 14.99 2.17
N VAL A 228 6.86 13.92 2.35
CA VAL A 228 8.14 13.74 1.63
C VAL A 228 7.92 13.70 0.11
N LEU A 229 6.85 13.04 -0.35
CA LEU A 229 6.48 13.04 -1.77
C LEU A 229 6.00 14.42 -2.27
N GLN A 230 5.41 15.23 -1.39
CA GLN A 230 5.03 16.61 -1.69
C GLN A 230 6.27 17.49 -1.92
N GLU A 231 7.35 17.33 -1.16
CA GLU A 231 8.63 18.03 -1.41
C GLU A 231 9.20 17.67 -2.80
N ALA A 232 9.13 16.39 -3.21
CA ALA A 232 9.50 15.99 -4.56
C ALA A 232 8.58 16.59 -5.65
N SER A 233 7.33 16.91 -5.30
CA SER A 233 6.34 17.47 -6.21
C SER A 233 6.46 18.99 -6.34
N ASP A 234 6.99 19.67 -5.33
CA ASP A 234 7.06 21.13 -5.25
C ASP A 234 8.04 21.71 -6.29
N PRO A 235 7.59 22.60 -7.20
CA PRO A 235 8.47 23.25 -8.17
C PRO A 235 9.47 24.25 -7.55
N ARG A 236 9.28 24.66 -6.29
CA ARG A 236 10.19 25.58 -5.58
C ARG A 236 11.44 24.88 -5.07
N VAL A 237 11.39 23.55 -4.91
CA VAL A 237 12.53 22.74 -4.50
C VAL A 237 13.44 22.51 -5.71
N PRO A 238 14.78 22.67 -5.58
CA PRO A 238 15.69 22.44 -6.70
C PRO A 238 15.57 21.03 -7.29
N LEU A 239 15.75 20.92 -8.61
CA LEU A 239 15.36 19.70 -9.34
C LEU A 239 16.06 18.43 -8.87
N LEU A 240 17.35 18.49 -8.52
CA LEU A 240 18.08 17.31 -8.02
C LEU A 240 17.70 17.00 -6.56
N GLU A 241 17.30 17.99 -5.76
CA GLU A 241 16.77 17.75 -4.42
C GLU A 241 15.41 17.04 -4.48
N ARG A 242 14.57 17.37 -5.47
CA ARG A 242 13.32 16.63 -5.72
C ARG A 242 13.56 15.16 -6.04
N ILE A 243 14.65 14.83 -6.75
CA ILE A 243 15.08 13.46 -7.00
C ILE A 243 15.52 12.77 -5.70
N LYS A 244 16.26 13.47 -4.82
CA LYS A 244 16.60 12.96 -3.49
C LYS A 244 15.36 12.70 -2.65
N PHE A 245 14.36 13.59 -2.66
CA PHE A 245 13.10 13.35 -1.94
C PHE A 245 12.34 12.12 -2.44
N LEU A 246 12.37 11.81 -3.75
CA LEU A 246 11.85 10.54 -4.25
C LEU A 246 12.63 9.34 -3.68
N ALA A 247 13.94 9.44 -3.61
CA ALA A 247 14.78 8.40 -3.06
C ALA A 247 14.52 8.18 -1.55
N ILE A 248 14.39 9.26 -0.78
CA ILE A 248 14.02 9.25 0.64
C ILE A 248 12.64 8.62 0.83
N TYR A 249 11.64 9.05 0.04
CA TYR A 249 10.29 8.46 0.06
C TYR A 249 10.33 6.94 -0.13
N SER A 250 11.09 6.47 -1.13
CA SER A 250 11.22 5.05 -1.44
C SER A 250 11.91 4.28 -0.30
N SER A 251 12.98 4.85 0.26
CA SER A 251 13.72 4.25 1.38
C SER A 251 12.83 4.11 2.62
N ASN A 252 12.14 5.20 2.99
CA ASN A 252 11.22 5.24 4.12
C ASN A 252 10.11 4.19 3.96
N LEU A 253 9.49 4.12 2.77
CA LEU A 253 8.39 3.19 2.53
C LEU A 253 8.86 1.74 2.66
N ASP A 254 10.04 1.40 2.13
CA ASP A 254 10.60 0.06 2.27
C ASP A 254 10.86 -0.31 3.74
N GLU A 255 11.39 0.62 4.52
CA GLU A 255 11.61 0.45 5.96
C GLU A 255 10.29 0.24 6.72
N PHE A 256 9.27 1.03 6.41
CA PHE A 256 7.93 0.89 7.00
C PHE A 256 7.31 -0.48 6.70
N TYR A 257 7.45 -0.98 5.47
CA TYR A 257 6.99 -2.33 5.15
C TYR A 257 7.77 -3.41 5.91
N ARG A 258 9.10 -3.24 6.00
CA ARG A 258 10.01 -4.21 6.63
C ARG A 258 9.77 -4.34 8.12
N VAL A 259 9.65 -3.22 8.83
CA VAL A 259 9.50 -3.22 10.29
C VAL A 259 8.03 -3.28 10.65
N ARG A 260 7.24 -2.35 10.11
CA ARG A 260 5.92 -2.10 10.66
C ARG A 260 4.85 -3.04 10.12
N VAL A 261 4.76 -3.17 8.80
CA VAL A 261 3.77 -4.07 8.17
C VAL A 261 4.06 -5.53 8.49
N ALA A 262 5.34 -5.93 8.57
CA ALA A 262 5.75 -7.26 9.04
C ALA A 262 5.26 -7.56 10.47
N SER A 263 5.37 -6.59 11.38
CA SER A 263 4.88 -6.70 12.77
C SER A 263 3.36 -6.88 12.82
N LEU A 264 2.61 -6.04 12.09
CA LEU A 264 1.16 -6.16 11.96
C LEU A 264 0.74 -7.51 11.39
N ARG A 265 1.44 -8.00 10.35
CA ARG A 265 1.17 -9.32 9.75
C ARG A 265 1.43 -10.47 10.73
N SER A 266 2.42 -10.32 11.59
CA SER A 266 2.71 -11.31 12.63
C SER A 266 1.62 -11.33 13.70
N LEU A 267 1.12 -10.17 14.12
CA LEU A 267 -0.01 -10.06 15.05
C LEU A 267 -1.32 -10.59 14.45
N ALA A 268 -1.54 -10.40 13.15
CA ALA A 268 -2.70 -10.92 12.43
C ALA A 268 -2.82 -12.45 12.51
N LYS A 269 -1.69 -13.16 12.64
CA LYS A 269 -1.61 -14.62 12.72
C LYS A 269 -2.02 -15.18 14.11
N LEU A 270 -2.17 -14.33 15.13
CA LEU A 270 -2.57 -14.76 16.48
C LEU A 270 -4.03 -15.25 16.53
N GLY A 271 -4.35 -16.02 17.57
CA GLY A 271 -5.73 -16.48 17.84
C GLY A 271 -6.71 -15.31 18.01
N ARG A 272 -7.98 -15.50 17.63
CA ARG A 272 -9.01 -14.45 17.67
C ARG A 272 -9.23 -13.87 19.07
N ARG A 273 -9.09 -14.68 20.12
CA ARG A 273 -9.14 -14.25 21.53
C ARG A 273 -8.00 -13.29 21.88
N ASP A 274 -6.77 -13.63 21.51
CA ASP A 274 -5.60 -12.77 21.75
C ASP A 274 -5.70 -11.46 20.96
N ARG A 275 -6.15 -11.49 19.69
CA ARG A 275 -6.37 -10.28 18.87
C ARG A 275 -7.39 -9.31 19.47
N THR A 276 -8.49 -9.84 20.00
CA THR A 276 -9.58 -9.04 20.59
C THR A 276 -9.15 -8.44 21.92
N ALA A 277 -8.45 -9.21 22.76
CA ALA A 277 -7.89 -8.73 24.02
C ALA A 277 -6.85 -7.61 23.84
N LEU A 278 -6.24 -7.53 22.65
CA LEU A 278 -5.23 -6.53 22.30
C LEU A 278 -5.78 -5.32 21.53
N GLY A 279 -7.08 -5.29 21.18
CA GLY A 279 -7.68 -4.19 20.41
C GLY A 279 -7.12 -4.06 18.98
N VAL A 280 -6.52 -5.12 18.43
CA VAL A 280 -5.72 -5.03 17.20
C VAL A 280 -6.60 -5.22 15.95
N ALA A 281 -6.82 -4.15 15.19
CA ALA A 281 -7.37 -4.21 13.83
C ALA A 281 -6.23 -4.46 12.83
N THR A 282 -5.95 -5.72 12.47
CA THR A 282 -4.76 -6.03 11.64
C THR A 282 -5.04 -6.17 10.16
N GLU A 283 -5.97 -7.01 9.74
CA GLU A 283 -6.19 -7.26 8.30
C GLU A 283 -6.81 -6.06 7.58
N ALA A 284 -7.79 -5.39 8.21
CA ALA A 284 -8.42 -4.19 7.68
C ALA A 284 -7.43 -3.01 7.63
N LEU A 285 -6.60 -2.84 8.65
CA LEU A 285 -5.55 -1.81 8.67
C LEU A 285 -4.48 -2.07 7.61
N ILE A 286 -3.95 -3.31 7.52
CA ILE A 286 -3.00 -3.69 6.47
C ILE A 286 -3.59 -3.43 5.08
N ALA A 287 -4.87 -3.74 4.86
CA ALA A 287 -5.56 -3.44 3.61
C ALA A 287 -5.62 -1.92 3.34
N ARG A 288 -5.94 -1.10 4.35
CA ARG A 288 -5.94 0.38 4.24
C ARG A 288 -4.54 0.94 3.96
N ILE A 289 -3.52 0.44 4.66
CA ILE A 289 -2.09 0.77 4.44
C ILE A 289 -1.72 0.48 2.99
N ASN A 290 -1.98 -0.73 2.49
CA ASN A 290 -1.63 -1.13 1.13
C ASN A 290 -2.36 -0.30 0.08
N ARG A 291 -3.64 0.02 0.29
CA ARG A 291 -4.40 0.90 -0.61
C ARG A 291 -3.80 2.30 -0.67
N THR A 292 -3.47 2.87 0.49
CA THR A 292 -2.88 4.22 0.60
C THR A 292 -1.49 4.27 -0.05
N ALA A 293 -0.62 3.32 0.31
CA ALA A 293 0.72 3.22 -0.28
C ALA A 293 0.66 3.03 -1.81
N LEU A 294 -0.26 2.21 -2.31
CA LEU A 294 -0.44 2.03 -3.76
C LEU A 294 -0.87 3.33 -4.47
N GLN A 295 -1.75 4.13 -3.86
CA GLN A 295 -2.14 5.42 -4.41
C GLN A 295 -0.95 6.39 -4.49
N GLN A 296 -0.17 6.49 -3.42
CA GLN A 296 1.04 7.31 -3.38
C GLN A 296 2.11 6.83 -4.37
N GLN A 297 2.33 5.51 -4.50
CA GLN A 297 3.25 4.95 -5.51
C GLN A 297 2.82 5.26 -6.95
N LYS A 298 1.51 5.31 -7.23
CA LYS A 298 1.01 5.77 -8.53
C LYS A 298 1.32 7.25 -8.76
N GLN A 299 1.21 8.10 -7.74
CA GLN A 299 1.60 9.51 -7.81
C GLN A 299 3.11 9.65 -8.03
N PHE A 300 3.93 8.96 -7.24
CA PHE A 300 5.38 8.84 -7.41
C PHE A 300 5.73 8.51 -8.86
N GLY A 301 5.11 7.45 -9.40
CA GLY A 301 5.39 6.98 -10.75
C GLY A 301 5.01 7.98 -11.84
N ARG A 302 3.94 8.76 -11.65
CA ARG A 302 3.56 9.85 -12.56
C ARG A 302 4.52 11.02 -12.47
N LEU A 303 4.85 11.48 -11.25
CA LEU A 303 5.78 12.57 -11.00
C LEU A 303 7.15 12.29 -11.62
N TYR A 304 7.71 11.11 -11.32
CA TYR A 304 9.01 10.69 -11.85
C TYR A 304 9.02 10.71 -13.39
N ARG A 305 8.06 10.03 -14.03
CA ARG A 305 8.08 9.84 -15.49
C ARG A 305 7.61 11.05 -16.30
N ARG A 306 6.58 11.75 -15.83
CA ARG A 306 5.93 12.83 -16.60
C ARG A 306 6.45 14.22 -16.26
N THR A 307 7.13 14.39 -15.14
CA THR A 307 7.61 15.71 -14.68
C THR A 307 9.12 15.74 -14.53
N LEU A 308 9.69 14.87 -13.68
CA LEU A 308 11.10 14.98 -13.31
C LEU A 308 12.04 14.53 -14.43
N LEU A 309 11.78 13.39 -15.07
CA LEU A 309 12.61 12.92 -16.20
C LEU A 309 12.65 13.94 -17.36
N PRO A 310 11.52 14.51 -17.83
CA PRO A 310 11.55 15.59 -18.83
C PRO A 310 12.25 16.86 -18.34
N ALA A 311 12.09 17.24 -17.07
CA ALA A 311 12.78 18.40 -16.51
C ALA A 311 14.29 18.21 -16.48
N LEU A 312 14.78 17.04 -16.06
CA LEU A 312 16.21 16.70 -16.09
C LEU A 312 16.75 16.76 -17.52
N ALA A 313 15.99 16.22 -18.48
CA ALA A 313 16.40 16.21 -19.89
C ALA A 313 16.59 17.64 -20.45
N ARG A 314 15.74 18.61 -20.05
CA ARG A 314 15.91 20.03 -20.43
C ARG A 314 17.19 20.65 -19.88
N HIS A 315 17.69 20.16 -18.75
CA HIS A 315 18.98 20.56 -18.18
C HIS A 315 20.15 19.71 -18.69
N GLY A 316 19.95 18.87 -19.73
CA GLY A 316 21.01 18.05 -20.31
C GLY A 316 21.33 16.76 -19.55
N ILE A 317 20.51 16.41 -18.55
CA ILE A 317 20.65 15.18 -17.75
C ILE A 317 19.62 14.16 -18.22
N ARG A 318 20.06 13.04 -18.80
CA ARG A 318 19.18 12.00 -19.33
C ARG A 318 19.41 10.67 -18.63
N LEU A 319 18.36 10.13 -18.02
CA LEU A 319 18.31 8.74 -17.60
C LEU A 319 17.74 7.93 -18.76
N LEU A 320 18.61 7.21 -19.46
CA LEU A 320 18.28 6.44 -20.65
C LEU A 320 17.92 5.01 -20.31
N ARG A 321 17.12 4.40 -21.17
CA ARG A 321 16.79 2.98 -21.17
C ARG A 321 17.59 2.24 -22.24
N ASP A 322 17.57 0.91 -22.14
CA ASP A 322 18.11 -0.03 -23.12
C ASP A 322 17.66 0.27 -24.56
N ASP A 323 16.41 0.70 -24.75
CA ASP A 323 15.81 1.03 -26.05
C ASP A 323 16.06 2.48 -26.53
N GLN A 324 16.90 3.24 -25.84
CA GLN A 324 17.14 4.68 -26.11
C GLN A 324 18.61 5.04 -26.32
N LEU A 325 19.50 4.05 -26.35
CA LEU A 325 20.93 4.25 -26.53
C LEU A 325 21.28 4.51 -27.99
N ASP A 326 22.25 5.38 -28.22
CA ASP A 326 22.92 5.45 -29.51
C ASP A 326 23.95 4.30 -29.66
N PRO A 327 24.45 4.00 -30.87
CA PRO A 327 25.38 2.88 -31.09
C PRO A 327 26.67 2.95 -30.25
N ARG A 328 27.17 4.17 -29.96
CA ARG A 328 28.39 4.35 -29.15
C ARG A 328 28.10 4.03 -27.68
N GLN A 329 26.97 4.48 -27.17
CA GLN A 329 26.50 4.21 -25.82
C GLN A 329 26.17 2.73 -25.61
N GLU A 330 25.53 2.09 -26.59
CA GLU A 330 25.23 0.67 -26.55
C GLU A 330 26.52 -0.16 -26.50
N ALA A 331 27.48 0.12 -27.40
CA ALA A 331 28.78 -0.56 -27.40
C ALA A 331 29.50 -0.39 -26.05
N PHE A 332 29.52 0.82 -25.50
CA PHE A 332 30.10 1.10 -24.18
C PHE A 332 29.43 0.30 -23.06
N ALA A 333 28.09 0.26 -23.04
CA ALA A 333 27.33 -0.48 -22.03
C ALA A 333 27.57 -2.00 -22.15
N ARG A 334 27.65 -2.54 -23.37
CA ARG A 334 27.98 -3.96 -23.62
C ARG A 334 29.40 -4.30 -23.17
N THR A 335 30.38 -3.46 -23.49
CA THR A 335 31.76 -3.65 -23.01
C THR A 335 31.83 -3.64 -21.49
N PHE A 336 31.15 -2.69 -20.84
CA PHE A 336 31.06 -2.65 -19.38
C PHE A 336 30.41 -3.91 -18.82
N PHE A 337 29.31 -4.38 -19.41
CA PHE A 337 28.66 -5.62 -19.00
C PHE A 337 29.62 -6.80 -19.06
N THR A 338 30.26 -7.05 -20.21
CA THR A 338 31.15 -8.20 -20.40
C THR A 338 32.37 -8.14 -19.48
N ALA A 339 32.97 -6.96 -19.31
CA ALA A 339 34.21 -6.82 -18.54
C ALA A 339 33.99 -6.77 -17.02
N ARG A 340 32.86 -6.21 -16.55
CA ARG A 340 32.65 -5.89 -15.12
C ARG A 340 31.46 -6.59 -14.49
N VAL A 341 30.40 -6.86 -15.25
CA VAL A 341 29.13 -7.38 -14.70
C VAL A 341 29.03 -8.89 -14.89
N ALA A 342 29.27 -9.40 -16.10
CA ALA A 342 29.16 -10.81 -16.45
C ALA A 342 29.98 -11.75 -15.52
N PRO A 343 31.20 -11.40 -15.09
CA PRO A 343 31.98 -12.25 -14.17
C PRO A 343 31.37 -12.37 -12.76
N LEU A 344 30.43 -11.48 -12.39
CA LEU A 344 29.79 -11.43 -11.07
C LEU A 344 28.37 -12.04 -11.08
N LEU A 345 27.94 -12.59 -12.22
CA LEU A 345 26.61 -13.16 -12.37
C LEU A 345 26.54 -14.57 -11.78
N HIS A 346 25.55 -14.76 -10.92
CA HIS A 346 25.07 -16.03 -10.42
C HIS A 346 23.69 -16.28 -11.03
N THR A 347 23.54 -17.44 -11.64
CA THR A 347 22.28 -17.85 -12.26
C THR A 347 21.72 -19.09 -11.58
N ALA A 348 20.39 -19.15 -11.45
CA ALA A 348 19.70 -20.30 -10.88
C ALA A 348 18.42 -20.59 -11.66
N GLU A 349 18.23 -21.84 -12.08
CA GLU A 349 17.02 -22.22 -12.81
C GLU A 349 15.79 -22.24 -11.88
N VAL A 350 14.71 -21.59 -12.30
CA VAL A 350 13.42 -21.54 -11.60
C VAL A 350 12.58 -22.73 -12.05
N ARG A 351 12.70 -23.86 -11.34
CA ARG A 351 11.97 -25.11 -11.61
C ARG A 351 11.45 -25.75 -10.32
N ASP A 352 10.38 -26.53 -10.44
CA ASP A 352 9.83 -27.28 -9.30
C ASP A 352 10.88 -28.25 -8.74
N GLY A 353 11.00 -28.30 -7.41
CA GLY A 353 12.00 -29.10 -6.71
C GLY A 353 13.39 -28.46 -6.54
N ASN A 354 13.65 -27.28 -7.13
CA ASN A 354 14.89 -26.53 -6.89
C ASN A 354 14.75 -25.55 -5.71
N ALA A 355 15.72 -25.52 -4.79
CA ALA A 355 15.76 -24.53 -3.73
C ALA A 355 16.39 -23.24 -4.25
N LEU A 356 15.57 -22.23 -4.59
CA LEU A 356 16.09 -20.91 -4.93
C LEU A 356 16.48 -20.14 -3.67
N PHE A 357 17.76 -19.81 -3.56
CA PHE A 357 18.22 -18.84 -2.58
C PHE A 357 18.17 -17.43 -3.18
N ILE A 358 17.26 -16.61 -2.66
CA ILE A 358 17.20 -15.17 -2.94
C ILE A 358 17.66 -14.45 -1.68
N GLU A 359 18.74 -13.69 -1.81
CA GLU A 359 19.27 -12.86 -0.74
C GLU A 359 18.27 -11.79 -0.32
N ASP A 360 18.26 -11.48 0.98
CA ASP A 360 17.39 -10.45 1.52
C ASP A 360 17.78 -9.07 0.98
N ARG A 361 16.78 -8.29 0.56
CA ARG A 361 16.89 -6.90 0.02
C ARG A 361 17.66 -6.75 -1.29
N LYS A 362 18.29 -7.80 -1.81
CA LYS A 362 18.99 -7.77 -3.10
C LYS A 362 18.01 -7.80 -4.27
N LEU A 363 18.44 -7.19 -5.38
CA LEU A 363 17.71 -7.17 -6.64
C LEU A 363 18.09 -8.39 -7.48
N TYR A 364 17.10 -8.97 -8.13
CA TYR A 364 17.31 -10.03 -9.10
C TYR A 364 16.47 -9.77 -10.35
N LEU A 365 16.90 -10.35 -11.48
CA LEU A 365 16.13 -10.45 -12.71
C LEU A 365 15.66 -11.90 -12.89
N VAL A 366 14.38 -12.07 -13.18
CA VAL A 366 13.83 -13.34 -13.66
C VAL A 366 13.80 -13.29 -15.18
N CYS A 367 14.70 -14.01 -15.82
CA CYS A 367 14.87 -14.11 -17.26
C CYS A 367 14.06 -15.29 -17.81
N ARG A 368 13.31 -15.03 -18.89
CA ARG A 368 12.57 -16.05 -19.64
C ARG A 368 13.35 -16.37 -20.90
N LEU A 369 13.87 -17.59 -20.97
CA LEU A 369 14.75 -18.05 -22.02
C LEU A 369 14.03 -19.06 -22.92
N ARG A 370 14.17 -18.89 -24.23
CA ARG A 370 13.69 -19.86 -25.21
C ARG A 370 14.91 -20.47 -25.92
N PRO A 371 15.01 -21.81 -26.04
CA PRO A 371 16.13 -22.42 -26.78
C PRO A 371 16.21 -21.92 -28.23
N ALA A 372 17.42 -21.67 -28.72
CA ALA A 372 17.71 -21.33 -30.11
C ALA A 372 17.72 -22.62 -30.95
N GLY A 373 16.84 -22.71 -31.96
CA GLY A 373 16.73 -23.86 -32.86
C GLY A 373 15.29 -24.25 -33.23
N LYS A 374 15.12 -25.08 -34.27
CA LYS A 374 13.81 -25.61 -34.70
C LYS A 374 13.40 -26.79 -33.81
N GLY A 375 12.59 -26.53 -32.79
CA GLY A 375 11.97 -27.57 -31.96
C GLY A 375 11.04 -26.99 -30.88
N LYS A 376 9.96 -27.71 -30.53
CA LYS A 376 9.02 -27.34 -29.46
C LYS A 376 9.62 -27.60 -28.05
N ARG A 377 10.82 -27.07 -27.76
CA ARG A 377 11.38 -27.13 -26.39
C ARG A 377 10.74 -26.04 -25.52
N ARG A 378 10.43 -26.40 -24.26
CA ARG A 378 9.76 -25.50 -23.31
C ARG A 378 10.66 -24.32 -22.93
N GLU A 379 10.05 -23.15 -22.73
CA GLU A 379 10.71 -21.99 -22.15
C GLU A 379 11.28 -22.32 -20.76
N ARG A 380 12.45 -21.77 -20.45
CA ARG A 380 13.11 -21.90 -19.15
C ARG A 380 13.05 -20.56 -18.43
N LEU A 381 12.96 -20.62 -17.12
CA LEU A 381 13.03 -19.45 -16.26
C LEU A 381 14.36 -19.50 -15.51
N VAL A 382 15.13 -18.42 -15.57
CA VAL A 382 16.42 -18.31 -14.91
C VAL A 382 16.43 -17.05 -14.05
N LEU A 383 16.76 -17.21 -12.79
CA LEU A 383 17.00 -16.13 -11.86
C LEU A 383 18.45 -15.66 -12.01
N VAL A 384 18.69 -14.35 -12.07
CA VAL A 384 20.01 -13.72 -12.19
C VAL A 384 20.15 -12.65 -11.12
N ASN A 385 21.22 -12.64 -10.34
CA ASN A 385 21.50 -11.57 -9.38
C ASN A 385 21.85 -10.25 -10.08
N VAL A 386 21.53 -9.11 -9.45
CA VAL A 386 21.96 -7.79 -9.89
C VAL A 386 23.09 -7.31 -8.96
N PRO A 387 24.37 -7.29 -9.39
CA PRO A 387 25.54 -7.06 -8.52
C PRO A 387 25.79 -5.57 -8.22
N SER A 388 24.74 -4.81 -7.86
CA SER A 388 24.82 -3.35 -7.71
C SER A 388 25.78 -2.88 -6.61
N ASP A 389 26.07 -3.68 -5.60
CA ASP A 389 27.02 -3.30 -4.54
C ASP A 389 28.48 -3.33 -5.02
N ALA A 390 28.78 -4.15 -6.03
CA ALA A 390 30.14 -4.31 -6.56
C ALA A 390 30.45 -3.33 -7.71
N VAL A 391 29.45 -3.02 -8.54
CA VAL A 391 29.65 -2.21 -9.76
C VAL A 391 28.89 -0.89 -9.78
N GLY A 392 28.14 -0.59 -8.72
CA GLY A 392 27.27 0.58 -8.65
C GLY A 392 25.92 0.37 -9.32
N ARG A 393 24.93 1.18 -8.93
CA ARG A 393 23.56 1.09 -9.48
C ARG A 393 23.42 1.73 -10.87
N PHE A 394 24.25 2.73 -11.14
CA PHE A 394 24.18 3.55 -12.34
C PHE A 394 25.50 3.46 -13.10
N LEU A 395 25.39 3.41 -14.42
CA LEU A 395 26.51 3.59 -15.33
C LEU A 395 26.37 4.94 -16.03
N THR A 396 27.38 5.80 -15.90
CA THR A 396 27.48 7.02 -16.70
C THR A 396 27.93 6.67 -18.11
N LEU A 397 27.14 7.06 -19.09
CA LEU A 397 27.38 6.79 -20.51
C LEU A 397 28.20 7.92 -21.15
N PRO A 398 28.93 7.63 -22.25
CA PRO A 398 29.55 8.66 -23.06
C PRO A 398 28.52 9.69 -23.51
N ALA A 399 28.79 10.96 -23.23
CA ALA A 399 27.93 12.09 -23.57
C ALA A 399 28.76 13.28 -24.06
N ALA A 400 28.12 14.19 -24.80
CA ALA A 400 28.75 15.45 -25.19
C ALA A 400 29.08 16.31 -23.95
N ARG A 401 30.09 17.18 -24.06
CA ARG A 401 30.52 18.07 -22.97
C ARG A 401 29.34 18.88 -22.43
N GLY A 402 29.19 18.91 -21.11
CA GLY A 402 28.08 19.60 -20.43
C GLY A 402 26.75 18.85 -20.44
N ARG A 403 26.69 17.63 -20.96
CA ARG A 403 25.54 16.72 -20.85
C ARG A 403 25.90 15.51 -20.02
N THR A 404 24.91 14.95 -19.34
CA THR A 404 25.05 13.73 -18.54
C THR A 404 24.05 12.70 -19.05
N ALA A 405 24.54 11.53 -19.45
CA ALA A 405 23.70 10.39 -19.79
C ALA A 405 23.99 9.27 -18.78
N VAL A 406 22.94 8.70 -18.20
CA VAL A 406 23.03 7.67 -17.16
C VAL A 406 22.07 6.54 -17.50
N ILE A 407 22.46 5.30 -17.25
CA ILE A 407 21.60 4.13 -17.40
C ILE A 407 21.61 3.29 -16.10
N PHE A 408 20.47 2.67 -15.77
CA PHE A 408 20.39 1.72 -14.66
C PHE A 408 21.14 0.43 -14.99
N LEU A 409 21.78 -0.18 -13.98
CA LEU A 409 22.44 -1.47 -14.11
C LEU A 409 21.48 -2.57 -14.62
N ASP A 410 20.18 -2.54 -14.28
CA ASP A 410 19.22 -3.52 -14.81
C ASP A 410 19.16 -3.48 -16.33
N ASP A 411 19.21 -2.29 -16.92
CA ASP A 411 19.09 -2.13 -18.37
C ASP A 411 20.41 -2.47 -19.08
N VAL A 412 21.56 -2.17 -18.47
CA VAL A 412 22.86 -2.67 -18.92
C VAL A 412 22.88 -4.20 -18.93
N MET A 413 22.35 -4.83 -17.86
CA MET A 413 22.18 -6.27 -17.81
C MET A 413 21.21 -6.79 -18.85
N ARG A 414 20.08 -6.12 -19.09
CA ARG A 414 19.11 -6.54 -20.13
C ARG A 414 19.73 -6.55 -21.53
N LEU A 415 20.59 -5.59 -21.84
CA LEU A 415 21.34 -5.55 -23.10
C LEU A 415 22.33 -6.71 -23.19
N GLY A 416 23.16 -6.91 -22.16
CA GLY A 416 24.22 -7.92 -22.16
C GLY A 416 23.74 -9.36 -21.99
N LEU A 417 22.63 -9.58 -21.28
CA LEU A 417 22.06 -10.91 -21.07
C LEU A 417 21.51 -11.54 -22.35
N GLN A 418 21.23 -10.74 -23.40
CA GLN A 418 20.88 -11.26 -24.72
C GLN A 418 21.99 -12.17 -25.28
N ASP A 419 23.25 -11.77 -25.08
CA ASP A 419 24.42 -12.49 -25.60
C ASP A 419 25.01 -13.48 -24.58
N HIS A 420 24.67 -13.34 -23.30
CA HIS A 420 25.21 -14.16 -22.21
C HIS A 420 24.70 -15.61 -22.24
N PHE A 421 23.45 -15.84 -22.62
CA PHE A 421 22.85 -17.18 -22.60
C PHE A 421 23.05 -17.92 -23.93
N ALA A 422 24.22 -18.55 -24.09
CA ALA A 422 24.54 -19.34 -25.27
C ALA A 422 23.45 -20.38 -25.61
N GLY A 423 23.07 -20.45 -26.89
CA GLY A 423 22.04 -21.38 -27.39
C GLY A 423 20.61 -21.06 -26.93
N HIS A 424 20.36 -19.88 -26.37
CA HIS A 424 19.03 -19.42 -25.97
C HIS A 424 18.78 -17.98 -26.44
N VAL A 425 17.51 -17.63 -26.61
CA VAL A 425 17.04 -16.27 -26.86
C VAL A 425 16.37 -15.77 -25.58
N LEU A 426 16.81 -14.63 -25.08
CA LEU A 426 16.16 -13.95 -23.95
C LEU A 426 14.87 -13.29 -24.43
N VAL A 427 13.73 -13.88 -24.07
CA VAL A 427 12.40 -13.41 -24.46
C VAL A 427 12.02 -12.16 -23.65
N ASP A 428 12.17 -12.23 -22.33
CA ASP A 428 11.89 -11.14 -21.41
C ASP A 428 12.71 -11.28 -20.13
N SER A 429 12.81 -10.20 -19.36
CA SER A 429 13.31 -10.24 -17.98
C SER A 429 12.48 -9.35 -17.06
N TYR A 430 12.35 -9.75 -15.80
CA TYR A 430 11.46 -9.10 -14.84
C TYR A 430 12.20 -8.86 -13.51
N ALA A 431 12.23 -7.63 -13.04
CA ALA A 431 12.88 -7.30 -11.78
C ALA A 431 12.06 -7.82 -10.59
N ILE A 432 12.75 -8.42 -9.62
CA ILE A 432 12.19 -8.87 -8.35
C ILE A 432 13.07 -8.44 -7.18
N LYS A 433 12.44 -8.33 -6.00
CA LYS A 433 13.11 -8.14 -4.72
C LYS A 433 12.37 -8.92 -3.65
N LEU A 434 13.09 -9.73 -2.90
CA LEU A 434 12.56 -10.42 -1.73
C LEU A 434 13.03 -9.69 -0.47
N SER A 435 12.09 -9.43 0.42
CA SER A 435 12.36 -8.99 1.79
C SER A 435 11.92 -10.07 2.75
N ARG A 436 12.75 -10.35 3.74
CA ARG A 436 12.49 -11.29 4.82
C ARG A 436 12.18 -10.51 6.10
N ASP A 437 11.41 -11.11 7.00
CA ASP A 437 11.06 -10.46 8.27
C ASP A 437 12.35 -10.09 9.02
N ALA A 438 12.45 -8.82 9.42
CA ALA A 438 13.47 -8.38 10.37
C ALA A 438 13.16 -8.96 11.76
N GLU A 439 14.17 -9.03 12.61
CA GLU A 439 13.99 -9.26 14.04
C GLU A 439 12.93 -8.26 14.57
N LEU A 440 11.78 -8.77 14.99
CA LEU A 440 10.63 -7.92 15.31
C LEU A 440 10.91 -7.12 16.60
N TYR A 441 10.95 -5.79 16.49
CA TYR A 441 11.00 -4.87 17.64
C TYR A 441 9.59 -4.64 18.19
N LEU A 442 9.06 -5.61 18.94
CA LEU A 442 7.71 -5.55 19.55
C LEU A 442 7.71 -5.03 21.00
N GLU A 443 8.88 -4.85 21.59
CA GLU A 443 9.07 -4.58 23.03
C GLU A 443 8.57 -3.21 23.48
N GLU A 444 8.61 -2.21 22.61
CA GLU A 444 8.23 -0.83 22.98
C GLU A 444 6.71 -0.58 22.95
N GLU A 445 5.94 -1.41 22.24
CA GLU A 445 4.51 -1.15 21.96
C GLU A 445 3.57 -2.18 22.57
N PHE A 446 4.05 -3.40 22.85
CA PHE A 446 3.22 -4.47 23.40
C PHE A 446 3.82 -4.97 24.71
N GLY A 447 2.98 -5.20 25.73
CA GLY A 447 3.45 -5.73 27.02
C GLY A 447 4.17 -7.08 26.87
N GLU A 448 5.12 -7.36 27.78
CA GLU A 448 6.04 -8.52 27.74
C GLU A 448 5.35 -9.85 27.40
N ARG A 449 4.17 -10.10 27.97
CA ARG A 449 3.37 -11.32 27.71
C ARG A 449 2.98 -11.53 26.24
N VAL A 450 2.81 -10.46 25.48
CA VAL A 450 2.45 -10.48 24.05
C VAL A 450 3.68 -10.75 23.20
N VAL A 451 4.76 -10.04 23.51
CA VAL A 451 6.07 -10.21 22.87
C VAL A 451 6.53 -11.66 23.01
N ASP A 452 6.40 -12.25 24.19
CA ASP A 452 6.76 -13.65 24.46
C ASP A 452 5.89 -14.66 23.72
N LYS A 453 4.60 -14.38 23.55
CA LYS A 453 3.69 -15.24 22.76
C LYS A 453 4.04 -15.18 21.27
N VAL A 454 4.28 -13.98 20.73
CA VAL A 454 4.68 -13.80 19.33
C VAL A 454 6.05 -14.42 19.08
N ARG A 455 7.04 -14.20 19.96
CA ARG A 455 8.37 -14.83 19.90
C ARG A 455 8.29 -16.36 19.97
N ARG A 456 7.48 -16.95 20.86
CA ARG A 456 7.29 -18.41 20.92
C ARG A 456 6.63 -18.98 19.66
N SER A 457 5.69 -18.24 19.06
CA SER A 457 5.10 -18.62 17.77
C SER A 457 6.08 -18.48 16.59
N LEU A 458 7.07 -17.58 16.69
CA LEU A 458 8.08 -17.32 15.66
C LEU A 458 9.31 -18.24 15.76
N ARG A 459 9.74 -18.62 16.97
CA ARG A 459 10.88 -19.52 17.20
C ARG A 459 10.74 -20.90 16.54
N LYS A 460 9.52 -21.33 16.18
CA LYS A 460 9.28 -22.55 15.38
C LYS A 460 9.63 -22.41 13.89
N ARG A 461 10.15 -21.26 13.43
CA ARG A 461 10.51 -20.96 12.04
C ARG A 461 11.88 -20.27 11.99
N SER A 462 12.97 -21.02 12.17
CA SER A 462 14.32 -20.46 12.20
C SER A 462 14.89 -20.05 10.83
N THR A 463 14.10 -20.11 9.75
CA THR A 463 14.48 -19.56 8.44
C THR A 463 13.56 -18.38 8.10
N GLY A 464 14.16 -17.20 7.90
CA GLY A 464 13.47 -15.92 7.70
C GLY A 464 12.35 -16.03 6.66
N VAL A 465 11.10 -15.99 7.15
CA VAL A 465 9.90 -16.09 6.33
C VAL A 465 9.85 -14.86 5.41
N PRO A 466 9.56 -15.04 4.12
CA PRO A 466 9.32 -13.92 3.21
C PRO A 466 8.27 -12.97 3.77
N SER A 467 8.63 -11.71 3.95
CA SER A 467 7.74 -10.65 4.43
C SER A 467 7.09 -9.91 3.27
N ARG A 468 7.82 -9.75 2.16
CA ARG A 468 7.37 -9.05 0.95
C ARG A 468 8.14 -9.55 -0.27
N PHE A 469 7.41 -9.81 -1.35
CA PHE A 469 7.94 -10.14 -2.66
C PHE A 469 7.48 -9.07 -3.66
N LEU A 470 8.37 -8.15 -3.97
CA LEU A 470 8.15 -7.10 -4.95
C LEU A 470 8.53 -7.63 -6.33
N TYR A 471 7.65 -7.46 -7.31
CA TYR A 471 7.85 -7.95 -8.67
C TYR A 471 7.41 -6.92 -9.71
N ASP A 472 8.02 -6.94 -10.89
CA ASP A 472 7.61 -6.13 -12.04
C ASP A 472 6.17 -6.45 -12.47
N GLU A 473 5.30 -5.45 -12.49
CA GLU A 473 3.87 -5.58 -12.84
C GLU A 473 3.63 -6.25 -14.21
N ARG A 474 4.59 -6.14 -15.14
CA ARG A 474 4.51 -6.76 -16.47
C ARG A 474 4.76 -8.27 -16.45
N MET A 475 5.29 -8.81 -15.35
CA MET A 475 5.60 -10.23 -15.22
C MET A 475 4.33 -11.08 -15.43
N PRO A 476 4.31 -12.03 -16.39
CA PRO A 476 3.14 -12.84 -16.70
C PRO A 476 2.65 -13.68 -15.50
N ALA A 477 1.33 -13.89 -15.42
CA ALA A 477 0.71 -14.68 -14.34
C ALA A 477 1.32 -16.09 -14.17
N PRO A 478 1.69 -16.84 -15.23
CA PRO A 478 2.34 -18.13 -15.07
C PRO A 478 3.70 -18.05 -14.35
N VAL A 479 4.53 -17.05 -14.69
CA VAL A 479 5.84 -16.81 -14.08
C VAL A 479 5.67 -16.45 -12.61
N ARG A 480 4.72 -15.55 -12.30
CA ARG A 480 4.39 -15.19 -10.91
C ARG A 480 3.92 -16.40 -10.11
N LYS A 481 3.10 -17.28 -10.70
CA LYS A 481 2.59 -18.48 -10.04
C LYS A 481 3.72 -19.46 -9.73
N ALA A 482 4.67 -19.64 -10.65
CA ALA A 482 5.85 -20.47 -10.46
C ALA A 482 6.71 -19.96 -9.29
N LEU A 483 7.08 -18.68 -9.30
CA LEU A 483 7.86 -18.06 -8.22
C LEU A 483 7.13 -18.10 -6.88
N ARG A 484 5.82 -17.85 -6.87
CA ARG A 484 4.99 -17.92 -5.67
C ARG A 484 5.00 -19.33 -5.05
N SER A 485 4.85 -20.35 -5.90
CA SER A 485 4.86 -21.76 -5.47
C SER A 485 6.23 -22.12 -4.89
N LEU A 486 7.28 -21.77 -5.61
CA LEU A 486 8.66 -22.12 -5.29
C LEU A 486 9.18 -21.45 -4.01
N LEU A 487 8.80 -20.19 -3.78
CA LEU A 487 9.21 -19.40 -2.62
C LEU A 487 8.24 -19.52 -1.43
N GLY A 488 7.18 -20.34 -1.55
CA GLY A 488 6.19 -20.52 -0.48
C GLY A 488 5.40 -19.25 -0.12
N LEU A 489 5.23 -18.34 -1.09
CA LEU A 489 4.63 -17.02 -0.88
C LEU A 489 3.10 -17.09 -0.86
N LYS A 490 2.48 -16.31 0.03
CA LYS A 490 1.02 -16.13 0.06
C LYS A 490 0.62 -14.90 -0.75
N GLY A 491 -0.66 -14.80 -1.09
CA GLY A 491 -1.22 -13.67 -1.83
C GLY A 491 -0.85 -12.29 -1.24
N PRO A 492 -0.98 -12.08 0.08
CA PRO A 492 -0.60 -10.82 0.73
C PRO A 492 0.89 -10.48 0.65
N ASP A 493 1.76 -11.46 0.39
CA ASP A 493 3.21 -11.25 0.35
C ASP A 493 3.62 -10.64 -1.01
N LEU A 494 2.79 -10.77 -2.04
CA LEU A 494 3.04 -10.29 -3.40
C LEU A 494 2.69 -8.80 -3.54
N VAL A 495 3.65 -8.00 -3.97
CA VAL A 495 3.46 -6.57 -4.25
C VAL A 495 3.90 -6.29 -5.69
N ALA A 496 2.99 -5.79 -6.52
CA ALA A 496 3.34 -5.34 -7.87
C ALA A 496 4.09 -4.00 -7.79
N GLY A 497 5.19 -3.88 -8.53
CA GLY A 497 6.00 -2.69 -8.67
C GLY A 497 6.28 -2.36 -10.14
N GLY A 498 7.02 -1.29 -10.38
CA GLY A 498 7.42 -0.93 -11.74
C GLY A 498 8.56 -1.79 -12.28
N ARG A 499 9.09 -1.39 -13.44
CA ARG A 499 10.27 -2.00 -14.07
C ARG A 499 11.53 -1.97 -13.20
N TYR A 500 11.74 -0.87 -12.48
CA TYR A 500 12.86 -0.68 -11.57
C TYR A 500 12.36 -0.76 -10.13
N HIS A 501 13.13 -1.43 -9.29
CA HIS A 501 12.97 -1.42 -7.83
C HIS A 501 14.16 -0.69 -7.19
N ASN A 502 14.10 -0.47 -5.87
CA ASN A 502 15.10 0.31 -5.11
C ASN A 502 15.29 1.74 -5.64
N PHE A 503 14.21 2.52 -5.69
CA PHE A 503 14.32 3.94 -6.01
C PHE A 503 15.11 4.75 -4.96
N SER A 504 15.40 4.18 -3.79
CA SER A 504 16.38 4.69 -2.83
C SER A 504 17.75 4.95 -3.45
N ASP A 505 18.11 4.18 -4.48
CA ASP A 505 19.40 4.30 -5.12
C ASP A 505 19.55 5.65 -5.85
N LEU A 506 18.43 6.32 -6.21
CA LEU A 506 18.47 7.66 -6.80
C LEU A 506 19.22 8.69 -5.93
N MET A 507 19.44 8.43 -4.64
CA MET A 507 20.34 9.24 -3.79
C MET A 507 21.76 9.33 -4.37
N GLY A 508 22.24 8.25 -4.99
CA GLY A 508 23.57 8.13 -5.58
C GLY A 508 23.60 8.40 -7.08
N LEU A 509 22.63 9.14 -7.64
CA LEU A 509 22.61 9.45 -9.06
C LEU A 509 23.87 10.27 -9.44
N PRO A 510 24.72 9.78 -10.37
CA PRO A 510 26.00 10.40 -10.68
C PRO A 510 25.82 11.61 -11.62
N VAL A 511 25.37 12.73 -11.06
CA VAL A 511 25.28 14.01 -11.77
C VAL A 511 26.33 14.95 -11.22
N GLU A 512 27.25 15.37 -12.07
CA GLU A 512 28.27 16.38 -11.78
C GLU A 512 27.86 17.75 -12.34
N GLY A 513 28.39 18.84 -11.79
CA GLY A 513 27.98 20.20 -12.16
C GLY A 513 26.52 20.50 -11.80
N HIS A 514 25.94 21.59 -12.32
CA HIS A 514 24.58 22.07 -12.03
C HIS A 514 24.30 22.52 -10.57
N PRO A 515 25.08 23.45 -9.98
CA PRO A 515 24.85 23.93 -8.62
C PRO A 515 23.44 24.53 -8.44
N ALA A 516 22.91 25.20 -9.47
CA ALA A 516 21.56 25.77 -9.45
C ALA A 516 20.42 24.73 -9.33
N LEU A 517 20.70 23.44 -9.55
CA LEU A 517 19.72 22.36 -9.38
C LEU A 517 19.79 21.69 -8.00
N ARG A 518 20.69 22.13 -7.13
CA ARG A 518 20.88 21.63 -5.75
C ARG A 518 20.60 22.75 -4.75
N ASP A 519 20.38 22.36 -3.50
CA ASP A 519 20.39 23.32 -2.41
C ASP A 519 21.79 23.93 -2.25
N PRO A 520 21.89 25.22 -1.91
CA PRO A 520 23.17 25.85 -1.62
C PRO A 520 23.78 25.21 -0.37
N GLU A 521 25.06 24.85 -0.47
CA GLU A 521 25.79 24.32 0.68
C GLU A 521 25.86 25.38 1.79
N ARG A 522 25.41 25.02 2.99
CA ARG A 522 25.46 25.89 4.16
C ARG A 522 26.56 25.40 5.08
N ALA A 523 27.62 26.20 5.20
CA ALA A 523 28.69 25.92 6.15
C ALA A 523 28.13 25.92 7.59
N PRO A 524 28.51 24.94 8.43
CA PRO A 524 28.19 24.98 9.85
C PRO A 524 28.73 26.27 10.47
N LEU A 525 27.89 26.97 11.24
CA LEU A 525 28.33 28.12 11.99
C LEU A 525 29.23 27.66 13.15
N PRO A 526 30.33 28.36 13.43
CA PRO A 526 31.15 28.05 14.60
C PRO A 526 30.32 28.27 15.87
N ALA A 527 30.47 27.37 16.84
CA ALA A 527 29.89 27.59 18.16
C ALA A 527 30.53 28.83 18.79
N PRO A 528 29.76 29.69 19.49
CA PRO A 528 30.33 30.85 20.17
C PRO A 528 31.39 30.41 21.19
N ASP A 529 32.54 31.08 21.17
CA ASP A 529 33.66 30.80 22.06
C ASP A 529 33.27 31.13 23.52
N PRO A 530 33.24 30.14 24.43
CA PRO A 530 32.86 30.38 25.83
C PRO A 530 33.86 31.25 26.60
N GLY A 531 35.01 31.63 26.01
CA GLY A 531 36.10 32.33 26.69
C GLY A 531 36.25 33.84 26.45
N ARG A 532 35.45 34.48 25.58
CA ARG A 532 35.61 35.92 25.25
C ARG A 532 34.56 36.81 25.91
N ALA A 533 34.45 36.74 27.24
CA ALA A 533 33.93 37.85 28.03
C ALA A 533 35.12 38.75 28.41
N VAL A 534 35.31 39.83 27.64
CA VAL A 534 36.23 40.92 27.99
C VAL A 534 35.81 41.50 29.35
N GLY A 535 36.80 41.77 30.19
CA GLY A 535 36.64 41.93 31.62
C GLY A 535 35.67 43.03 32.04
N SER A 536 34.90 42.74 33.08
CA SER A 536 34.85 43.54 34.31
C SER A 536 33.78 42.95 35.24
N SER A 537 34.21 42.77 36.49
CA SER A 537 33.44 42.64 37.72
C SER A 537 32.04 42.00 37.71
N THR A 538 31.89 41.03 38.60
CA THR A 538 30.67 40.53 39.25
C THR A 538 29.83 39.45 38.57
N ALA A 539 29.56 38.43 39.39
CA ALA A 539 28.58 37.36 39.28
C ALA A 539 28.89 36.17 38.34
N SER A 540 29.19 35.05 38.99
CA SER A 540 29.02 33.70 38.50
C SER A 540 27.67 33.50 37.78
N ARG A 541 27.67 33.53 36.45
CA ARG A 541 26.58 32.97 35.64
C ARG A 541 27.18 31.92 34.72
N SER A 542 26.88 30.67 35.02
CA SER A 542 27.09 29.56 34.09
C SER A 542 26.19 29.78 32.87
N THR A 543 26.75 30.27 31.77
CA THR A 543 26.02 30.40 30.51
C THR A 543 25.87 29.03 29.88
N THR A 544 24.63 28.57 29.69
CA THR A 544 24.36 27.37 28.89
C THR A 544 24.37 27.75 27.41
N CYS A 545 25.32 27.18 26.64
CA CYS A 545 25.29 27.27 25.18
C CYS A 545 24.44 26.13 24.61
N CYS A 546 23.46 26.46 23.75
CA CYS A 546 22.70 25.49 22.96
C CYS A 546 23.20 25.52 21.51
N CYS A 547 23.92 24.48 21.10
CA CYS A 547 24.26 24.28 19.70
C CYS A 547 23.16 23.43 19.03
N THR A 548 22.69 23.87 17.86
CA THR A 548 21.77 23.10 17.01
C THR A 548 22.52 22.66 15.76
N SER A 549 22.60 21.35 15.55
CA SER A 549 23.16 20.78 14.32
C SER A 549 22.05 20.56 13.31
N PRO A 550 22.26 20.83 12.01
CA PRO A 550 21.33 20.42 10.96
C PRO A 550 21.23 18.90 10.80
N THR A 551 22.14 18.10 11.40
CA THR A 551 22.21 16.64 11.24
C THR A 551 21.87 15.82 12.49
N THR A 552 21.62 16.46 13.65
CA THR A 552 21.27 15.73 14.88
C THR A 552 20.20 16.45 15.70
N THR A 553 19.16 15.71 16.07
CA THR A 553 18.07 16.10 16.99
C THR A 553 18.53 16.21 18.45
N SER A 554 19.79 16.56 18.69
CA SER A 554 20.42 16.59 20.01
C SER A 554 20.78 18.01 20.39
N VAL A 555 20.12 18.57 21.41
CA VAL A 555 20.58 19.78 22.10
C VAL A 555 21.64 19.36 23.11
N TRP A 556 22.89 19.78 22.90
CA TRP A 556 23.97 19.53 23.85
C TRP A 556 23.97 20.59 24.94
N TRP A 557 23.93 20.17 26.20
CA TRP A 557 24.04 21.04 27.36
C TRP A 557 25.47 21.03 27.88
N TRP A 558 26.18 22.16 27.77
CA TRP A 558 27.44 22.37 28.49
C TRP A 558 27.15 23.19 29.75
N THR A 559 27.31 22.57 30.92
CA THR A 559 27.41 23.29 32.20
C THR A 559 28.87 23.39 32.57
N GLY A 560 29.44 24.59 32.44
CA GLY A 560 30.80 24.87 32.89
C GLY A 560 30.89 24.82 34.42
N CYS A 561 31.34 23.69 34.95
CA CYS A 561 31.87 23.58 36.31
C CYS A 561 33.21 22.83 36.28
N GLY A 562 34.29 23.59 36.47
CA GLY A 562 35.51 23.20 37.18
C GLY A 562 36.20 21.85 36.89
N ARG A 563 37.37 21.97 36.24
CA ARG A 563 38.55 21.06 36.17
C ARG A 563 38.56 19.95 35.11
N PRO A 564 39.70 19.77 34.40
CA PRO A 564 39.86 18.77 33.37
C PRO A 564 40.16 17.40 33.99
N ARG A 565 39.33 16.41 33.69
CA ARG A 565 39.73 15.00 33.80
C ARG A 565 39.67 14.36 32.42
N THR A 566 40.88 14.18 31.89
CA THR A 566 41.30 13.13 30.95
C THR A 566 40.38 12.78 29.79
N THR A 567 40.86 13.16 28.60
CA THR A 567 40.49 12.64 27.28
C THR A 567 40.22 11.14 27.29
N ARG A 568 38.95 10.74 27.09
CA ARG A 568 38.60 9.47 26.44
C ARG A 568 37.99 9.78 25.07
N ARG A 569 38.75 9.50 24.01
CA ARG A 569 38.20 9.28 22.67
C ARG A 569 37.25 8.09 22.76
N CYS A 570 35.95 8.32 22.66
CA CYS A 570 35.00 7.27 22.29
C CYS A 570 34.76 7.41 20.78
N GLY A 571 35.26 6.42 20.03
CA GLY A 571 35.10 6.32 18.59
C GLY A 571 33.64 6.21 18.19
N ALA A 572 33.36 6.73 17.00
CA ALA A 572 32.10 6.54 16.31
C ALA A 572 31.87 5.05 16.04
N SER A 573 30.74 4.52 16.52
CA SER A 573 30.14 3.30 15.98
C SER A 573 28.61 3.42 16.10
N PRO A 574 27.85 3.11 15.04
CA PRO A 574 26.40 3.30 15.04
C PRO A 574 25.71 2.02 15.51
N SER A 575 25.32 1.94 16.78
CA SER A 575 24.19 1.11 17.24
C SER A 575 23.97 1.31 18.73
N ARG A 576 22.72 1.04 19.17
CA ARG A 576 22.20 0.99 20.56
C ARG A 576 21.52 2.27 21.03
N TYR A 577 20.23 2.36 20.70
CA TYR A 577 19.25 2.95 21.60
C TYR A 577 18.86 1.87 22.63
N THR A 578 19.21 2.09 23.89
CA THR A 578 18.65 1.37 25.04
C THR A 578 18.04 2.40 25.98
N ALA A 579 16.77 2.19 26.32
CA ALA A 579 15.97 3.01 27.21
C ALA A 579 16.60 3.14 28.60
N TRP A 580 16.38 4.30 29.23
CA TRP A 580 16.60 4.50 30.66
C TRP A 580 15.42 3.94 31.48
N PRO A 581 15.67 3.25 32.61
CA PRO A 581 14.63 2.69 33.46
C PRO A 581 14.03 3.71 34.43
N SER A 582 12.84 3.35 34.89
CA SER A 582 11.99 3.95 35.91
C SER A 582 12.71 4.53 37.14
N ALA A 583 12.55 5.83 37.38
CA ALA A 583 12.85 6.45 38.66
C ALA A 583 11.61 6.39 39.59
N ARG A 584 11.47 5.29 40.32
CA ARG A 584 10.78 5.30 41.63
C ARG A 584 11.84 5.51 42.71
N ARG A 585 11.55 6.42 43.66
CA ARG A 585 12.28 6.77 44.90
C ARG A 585 13.35 7.88 44.76
N CYS A 586 12.90 9.12 44.89
CA CYS A 586 13.45 10.01 45.93
C CYS A 586 12.34 10.85 46.54
N ALA A 587 12.52 11.17 47.82
CA ALA A 587 11.48 11.42 48.79
C ALA A 587 10.87 12.83 48.77
N ARG A 588 9.60 12.89 49.20
CA ARG A 588 9.02 13.86 50.14
C ARG A 588 9.87 15.11 50.44
N ARG A 589 9.40 16.28 49.97
CA ARG A 589 9.03 17.46 50.79
C ARG A 589 8.95 18.70 49.90
N SER A 590 7.73 19.13 49.60
CA SER A 590 7.27 20.51 49.77
C SER A 590 5.87 20.61 49.17
N SER A 591 4.91 20.68 50.08
CA SER A 591 3.54 21.08 49.83
C SER A 591 3.53 22.53 49.35
N ARG A 592 3.03 22.79 48.15
CA ARG A 592 2.27 24.01 47.84
C ARG A 592 1.39 23.77 46.62
N ARG A 593 0.09 23.92 46.86
CA ARG A 593 -1.01 23.84 45.92
C ARG A 593 -0.87 24.94 44.87
N PHE A 594 -1.11 24.62 43.59
CA PHE A 594 -1.64 25.58 42.63
C PHE A 594 -2.73 24.90 41.79
N ALA A 595 -3.92 25.49 41.82
CA ALA A 595 -5.09 25.16 41.03
C ALA A 595 -4.99 25.80 39.62
N PRO A 596 -5.83 25.39 38.65
CA PRO A 596 -5.59 25.61 37.23
C PRO A 596 -6.12 26.97 36.74
N ALA A 597 -5.35 27.65 35.89
CA ALA A 597 -5.82 28.83 35.16
C ALA A 597 -6.31 28.46 33.75
N SER A 598 -7.35 29.17 33.36
CA SER A 598 -8.30 28.96 32.27
C SER A 598 -7.80 29.27 30.85
N ARG A 599 -8.56 28.76 29.88
CA ARG A 599 -8.48 28.90 28.41
C ARG A 599 -8.46 30.35 27.91
N SER A 600 -7.86 30.57 26.73
CA SER A 600 -8.37 31.27 25.50
C SER A 600 -7.24 32.03 24.73
N PRO A 601 -7.38 32.43 23.44
CA PRO A 601 -6.47 31.98 22.36
C PRO A 601 -5.67 33.11 21.69
N CYS A 602 -4.40 32.88 21.33
CA CYS A 602 -3.62 33.86 20.55
C CYS A 602 -3.85 33.71 19.04
N SER A 603 -4.55 34.68 18.47
CA SER A 603 -4.67 34.98 17.04
C SER A 603 -3.33 35.36 16.41
N TRP A 604 -3.00 34.79 15.26
CA TRP A 604 -1.89 35.24 14.41
C TRP A 604 -2.34 36.43 13.54
N ARG A 605 -1.76 37.62 13.77
CA ARG A 605 -1.85 38.78 12.86
C ARG A 605 -0.55 38.90 12.07
N CYS A 606 -0.64 38.78 10.75
CA CYS A 606 0.42 39.16 9.81
C CYS A 606 0.67 40.68 9.87
N ARG A 607 1.92 41.11 9.98
CA ARG A 607 2.36 42.45 9.55
C ARG A 607 3.35 42.29 8.39
N ARG A 608 2.97 42.86 7.24
CA ARG A 608 3.89 43.22 6.15
C ARG A 608 4.79 44.34 6.68
N ALA A 609 6.08 44.30 6.33
CA ALA A 609 6.95 45.45 6.42
C ALA A 609 7.63 45.65 5.05
N SER A 610 7.46 46.86 4.56
CA SER A 610 7.85 47.44 3.28
C SER A 610 9.36 47.65 3.15
N MET A 611 9.85 47.57 1.92
CA MET A 611 11.19 47.99 1.51
C MET A 611 11.30 49.52 1.56
N SER A 612 12.44 50.00 2.06
CA SER A 612 12.93 51.35 1.83
C SER A 612 14.46 51.28 1.70
N ALA A 613 14.97 51.69 0.55
CA ALA A 613 16.38 51.92 0.28
C ALA A 613 16.83 53.26 0.88
N PRO A 614 18.15 53.47 1.01
CA PRO A 614 18.68 54.77 0.59
C PRO A 614 19.97 54.69 -0.23
N THR A 615 19.97 55.55 -1.28
CA THR A 615 21.03 56.25 -2.02
C THR A 615 22.32 55.53 -2.38
#